data_AF-A0A9X2VUJ2-F1
#
_entry.id   AF-A0A9X2VUJ2-F1
#
_cell.length_a   1.000
_cell.length_b   1.000
_cell.length_c   1.000
_cell.angle_alpha   90.00
_cell.angle_beta   90.00
_cell.angle_gamma   90.00
#
_symmetry.space_group_name_H-M   'P 1'
#
loop_
_entity.id
_entity.type
_entity.pdbx_description
1 polymer ?
#
loop_
_entity_poly.entity_id
_entity_poly.type
_entity_poly.pdbx_seq_one_letter_code
_entity_poly.pdbx_strand_id
1 'polypeptide(L)'
;MSTFDEIAKVCQEVIGMTADLGARLRTLADLADVAPVLEETVATAVRDHVGLTPSGAPVYPVPPGLTEPFTLPRHPMPDPLHTHIFEGHRRRLRLLGYHHHSGGGIDLLGRTTPDLRQVYEARLEHVLPDGRTAAKVNSSFFPDHWSRHEVAHAIRCAFEGRTPVVRDDGRPTLSQWEGRYRGVLIRGFVTAGQDSRTAAFDDVSTAWPVYAPREVP
;
A
#
# COMPACT_ATOMS: atom_id res chain seq x y z
N MET A 1 -54.56 43.70 -9.67
CA MET A 1 -54.35 42.37 -9.08
C MET A 1 -54.57 42.52 -7.59
N SER A 2 -55.49 41.75 -7.01
CA SER A 2 -55.83 41.83 -5.59
C SER A 2 -54.75 41.12 -4.77
N THR A 3 -54.46 41.58 -3.55
CA THR A 3 -53.56 40.91 -2.60
C THR A 3 -53.93 39.43 -2.38
N PHE A 4 -55.21 39.09 -2.59
CA PHE A 4 -55.70 37.72 -2.54
C PHE A 4 -55.20 36.85 -3.70
N ASP A 5 -55.01 37.44 -4.90
CA ASP A 5 -54.51 36.74 -6.09
C ASP A 5 -53.02 36.40 -5.93
N GLU A 6 -52.25 37.26 -5.27
CA GLU A 6 -50.83 37.02 -4.98
C GLU A 6 -50.63 35.91 -3.95
N ILE A 7 -51.47 35.88 -2.90
CA ILE A 7 -51.43 34.80 -1.91
C ILE A 7 -51.82 33.45 -2.54
N ALA A 8 -52.86 33.44 -3.38
CA ALA A 8 -53.28 32.22 -4.08
C ALA A 8 -52.18 31.67 -5.00
N LYS A 9 -51.43 32.55 -5.69
CA LYS A 9 -50.30 32.17 -6.53
C LYS A 9 -49.15 31.54 -5.73
N VAL A 10 -48.76 32.17 -4.61
CA VAL A 10 -47.71 31.63 -3.74
C VAL A 10 -48.11 30.28 -3.15
N CYS A 11 -49.36 30.10 -2.74
CA CYS A 11 -49.85 28.82 -2.24
C CYS A 11 -49.79 27.71 -3.32
N GLN A 12 -50.12 28.02 -4.58
CA GLN A 12 -50.00 27.05 -5.67
C GLN A 12 -48.53 26.67 -5.96
N GLU A 13 -47.60 27.62 -5.90
CA GLU A 13 -46.17 27.36 -6.08
C GLU A 13 -45.61 26.45 -4.97
N VAL A 14 -45.98 26.69 -3.71
CA VAL A 14 -45.56 25.85 -2.57
C VAL A 14 -46.16 24.44 -2.64
N ILE A 15 -47.41 24.30 -3.07
CA ILE A 15 -48.04 22.98 -3.29
C ILE A 15 -47.32 22.23 -4.43
N GLY A 16 -46.95 22.93 -5.51
CA GLY A 16 -46.16 22.35 -6.59
C GLY A 16 -44.78 21.85 -6.14
N MET A 17 -44.07 22.64 -5.33
CA MET A 17 -42.75 22.27 -4.80
C MET A 17 -42.80 21.06 -3.85
N THR A 18 -43.85 20.95 -3.04
CA THR A 18 -44.02 19.79 -2.13
C THR A 18 -44.41 18.51 -2.87
N ALA A 19 -45.16 18.61 -3.97
CA ALA A 19 -45.45 17.49 -4.85
C ALA A 19 -44.20 16.98 -5.60
N ASP A 20 -43.35 17.89 -6.09
CA ASP A 20 -42.07 17.55 -6.73
C ASP A 20 -41.09 16.87 -5.76
N LEU A 21 -40.99 17.39 -4.53
CA LEU A 21 -40.17 16.78 -3.48
C LEU A 21 -40.68 15.38 -3.11
N GLY A 22 -42.00 15.19 -3.02
CA GLY A 22 -42.61 13.89 -2.79
C GLY A 22 -42.34 12.89 -3.94
N ALA A 23 -42.32 13.34 -5.19
CA ALA A 23 -41.97 12.52 -6.34
C ALA A 23 -40.48 12.11 -6.31
N ARG A 24 -39.58 13.06 -6.01
CA ARG A 24 -38.13 12.81 -5.88
C ARG A 24 -37.78 11.87 -4.74
N LEU A 25 -38.48 11.97 -3.60
CA LEU A 25 -38.30 11.05 -2.48
C LEU A 25 -38.80 9.64 -2.81
N ARG A 26 -39.87 9.49 -3.61
CA ARG A 26 -40.31 8.18 -4.12
C ARG A 26 -39.28 7.57 -5.07
N THR A 27 -38.69 8.36 -5.98
CA THR A 27 -37.60 7.89 -6.84
C THR A 27 -36.35 7.46 -6.05
N LEU A 28 -36.04 8.12 -4.94
CA LEU A 28 -34.95 7.72 -4.04
C LEU A 28 -35.28 6.46 -3.23
N ALA A 29 -36.53 6.25 -2.85
CA ALA A 29 -36.99 5.01 -2.22
C ALA A 29 -36.95 3.83 -3.21
N ASP A 30 -37.36 4.04 -4.46
CA ASP A 30 -37.24 3.03 -5.52
C ASP A 30 -35.77 2.67 -5.79
N LEU A 31 -34.84 3.65 -5.73
CA LEU A 31 -33.40 3.42 -5.85
C LEU A 31 -32.80 2.61 -4.68
N ALA A 32 -33.37 2.72 -3.47
CA ALA A 32 -32.94 1.92 -2.33
C ALA A 32 -33.32 0.44 -2.48
N ASP A 33 -34.41 0.14 -3.20
CA ASP A 33 -34.82 -1.24 -3.51
C ASP A 33 -34.02 -1.85 -4.68
N VAL A 34 -33.42 -1.04 -5.56
CA VAL A 34 -32.51 -1.53 -6.62
C VAL A 34 -31.06 -1.69 -6.16
N ALA A 35 -30.67 -1.00 -5.09
CA ALA A 35 -29.30 -1.04 -4.55
C ALA A 35 -28.80 -2.47 -4.25
N PRO A 36 -29.53 -3.35 -3.55
CA PRO A 36 -29.06 -4.71 -3.30
C PRO A 36 -28.95 -5.56 -4.58
N VAL A 37 -29.84 -5.35 -5.56
CA VAL A 37 -29.81 -6.06 -6.85
C VAL A 37 -28.63 -5.58 -7.71
N LEU A 38 -28.33 -4.27 -7.68
CA LEU A 38 -27.16 -3.69 -8.34
C LEU A 38 -25.87 -4.13 -7.65
N GLU A 39 -25.81 -4.18 -6.32
CA GLU A 39 -24.64 -4.71 -5.60
C GLU A 39 -24.40 -6.18 -5.94
N GLU A 40 -25.45 -7.01 -6.00
CA GLU A 40 -25.31 -8.42 -6.36
C GLU A 40 -24.94 -8.61 -7.84
N THR A 41 -25.51 -7.80 -8.74
CA THR A 41 -25.19 -7.83 -10.17
C THR A 41 -23.77 -7.34 -10.43
N VAL A 42 -23.33 -6.28 -9.77
CA VAL A 42 -21.95 -5.76 -9.84
C VAL A 42 -20.98 -6.75 -9.19
N ALA A 43 -21.31 -7.33 -8.04
CA ALA A 43 -20.47 -8.34 -7.40
C ALA A 43 -20.33 -9.60 -8.25
N THR A 44 -21.38 -9.98 -9.00
CA THR A 44 -21.35 -11.12 -9.92
C THR A 44 -20.57 -10.79 -11.18
N ALA A 45 -20.78 -9.62 -11.77
CA ALA A 45 -19.99 -9.14 -12.91
C ALA A 45 -18.50 -8.99 -12.56
N VAL A 46 -18.18 -8.52 -11.35
CA VAL A 46 -16.80 -8.45 -10.83
C VAL A 46 -16.23 -9.85 -10.57
N ARG A 47 -17.01 -10.80 -10.03
CA ARG A 47 -16.56 -12.20 -9.87
C ARG A 47 -16.22 -12.85 -11.20
N ASP A 48 -17.07 -12.66 -12.21
CA ASP A 48 -16.89 -13.26 -13.54
C ASP A 48 -15.76 -12.59 -14.34
N HIS A 49 -15.49 -11.30 -14.08
CA HIS A 49 -14.40 -10.57 -14.73
C HIS A 49 -13.04 -10.75 -14.02
N VAL A 50 -13.02 -11.03 -12.71
CA VAL A 50 -11.80 -11.11 -11.88
C VAL A 50 -11.41 -12.57 -11.54
N GLY A 51 -12.26 -13.57 -11.83
CA GLY A 51 -11.93 -14.98 -11.64
C GLY A 51 -11.74 -15.38 -10.17
N LEU A 52 -12.56 -14.82 -9.26
CA LEU A 52 -12.51 -15.13 -7.84
C LEU A 52 -13.20 -16.46 -7.55
N THR A 53 -12.45 -17.45 -7.06
CA THR A 53 -12.99 -18.73 -6.55
C THR A 53 -13.53 -18.55 -5.11
N PRO A 54 -14.32 -19.51 -4.57
CA PRO A 54 -15.00 -19.39 -3.27
C PRO A 54 -14.10 -19.21 -2.04
N SER A 55 -12.77 -19.17 -2.20
CA SER A 55 -11.80 -19.02 -1.11
C SER A 55 -11.50 -17.56 -0.74
N GLY A 56 -12.09 -16.55 -1.40
CA GLY A 56 -11.96 -15.14 -0.99
C GLY A 56 -10.55 -14.53 -1.08
N ALA A 57 -9.57 -15.26 -1.63
CA ALA A 57 -8.25 -14.73 -1.89
C ALA A 57 -8.25 -13.99 -3.24
N PRO A 58 -7.76 -12.74 -3.32
CA PRO A 58 -7.60 -12.06 -4.60
C PRO A 58 -6.62 -12.86 -5.47
N VAL A 59 -7.11 -13.38 -6.60
CA VAL A 59 -6.27 -13.93 -7.65
C VAL A 59 -5.74 -12.75 -8.44
N TYR A 60 -4.50 -12.35 -8.18
CA TYR A 60 -3.86 -11.33 -8.99
C TYR A 60 -3.55 -11.94 -10.36
N PRO A 61 -3.98 -11.31 -11.48
CA PRO A 61 -3.58 -11.76 -12.79
C PRO A 61 -2.06 -11.73 -12.88
N VAL A 62 -1.49 -12.89 -13.19
CA VAL A 62 -0.05 -13.03 -13.43
C VAL A 62 0.31 -12.09 -14.59
N PRO A 63 1.23 -11.13 -14.42
CA PRO A 63 1.65 -10.25 -15.50
C PRO A 63 2.07 -11.07 -16.73
N PRO A 64 1.66 -10.67 -17.95
CA PRO A 64 2.05 -11.37 -19.17
C PRO A 64 3.59 -11.41 -19.27
N GLY A 65 4.16 -12.62 -19.30
CA GLY A 65 5.61 -12.85 -19.32
C GLY A 65 6.16 -13.76 -18.21
N LEU A 66 5.33 -14.18 -17.24
CA LEU A 66 5.71 -15.19 -16.23
C LEU A 66 5.10 -16.55 -16.60
N THR A 67 5.86 -17.38 -17.31
CA THR A 67 5.44 -18.74 -17.72
C THR A 67 5.73 -19.82 -16.67
N GLU A 68 6.39 -19.49 -15.57
CA GLU A 68 6.67 -20.45 -14.52
C GLU A 68 5.62 -20.33 -13.40
N PRO A 69 5.04 -21.45 -12.91
CA PRO A 69 4.17 -21.40 -11.75
C PRO A 69 4.94 -20.78 -10.59
N PHE A 70 4.38 -19.72 -10.01
CA PHE A 70 4.96 -19.01 -8.87
C PHE A 70 4.99 -19.95 -7.67
N THR A 71 6.05 -20.73 -7.59
CA THR A 71 6.29 -21.68 -6.51
C THR A 71 6.66 -20.82 -5.32
N LEU A 72 5.90 -20.94 -4.22
CA LEU A 72 6.21 -20.27 -2.97
C LEU A 72 7.71 -20.44 -2.70
N PRO A 73 8.45 -19.37 -2.33
CA PRO A 73 9.85 -19.49 -2.00
C PRO A 73 9.99 -20.59 -0.96
N ARG A 74 10.89 -21.56 -1.22
CA ARG A 74 11.11 -22.75 -0.38
C ARG A 74 11.49 -22.44 1.07
N HIS A 75 11.68 -21.15 1.39
CA HIS A 75 11.96 -20.65 2.71
C HIS A 75 11.08 -19.42 2.92
N PRO A 76 10.33 -19.27 4.00
CA PRO A 76 9.62 -18.02 4.30
C PRO A 76 10.61 -16.89 4.57
N MET A 77 10.12 -15.65 4.53
CA MET A 77 10.87 -14.49 5.04
C MET A 77 11.10 -14.67 6.54
N PRO A 78 12.30 -14.36 7.08
CA PRO A 78 12.54 -14.43 8.52
C PRO A 78 11.55 -13.54 9.28
N ASP A 79 10.98 -14.02 10.39
CA ASP A 79 9.96 -13.28 11.14
C ASP A 79 10.40 -11.86 11.54
N PRO A 80 11.63 -11.62 12.03
CA PRO A 80 12.07 -10.26 12.37
C PRO A 80 12.08 -9.33 11.14
N LEU A 81 12.45 -9.86 9.98
CA LEU A 81 12.43 -9.11 8.72
C LEU A 81 10.99 -8.86 8.28
N HIS A 82 10.10 -9.85 8.35
CA HIS A 82 8.68 -9.69 8.02
C HIS A 82 8.05 -8.56 8.84
N THR A 83 8.19 -8.61 10.17
CA THR A 83 7.71 -7.54 11.06
C THR A 83 8.35 -6.20 10.68
N HIS A 84 9.66 -6.16 10.43
CA HIS A 84 10.31 -4.91 10.03
C HIS A 84 9.74 -4.31 8.75
N ILE A 85 9.43 -5.11 7.73
CA ILE A 85 8.94 -4.60 6.45
C ILE A 85 7.46 -4.20 6.50
N PHE A 86 6.60 -5.05 7.08
CA PHE A 86 5.14 -4.93 6.92
C PHE A 86 4.43 -4.31 8.11
N GLU A 87 5.01 -4.38 9.31
CA GLU A 87 4.39 -3.88 10.54
C GLU A 87 5.18 -2.68 11.10
N GLY A 88 6.48 -2.65 10.83
CA GLY A 88 7.42 -1.80 11.54
C GLY A 88 7.59 -2.27 12.99
N HIS A 89 8.57 -1.70 13.68
CA HIS A 89 8.74 -1.92 15.10
C HIS A 89 9.09 -0.63 15.82
N ARG A 90 8.77 -0.59 17.11
CA ARG A 90 8.96 0.59 17.94
C ARG A 90 10.18 0.39 18.83
N ARG A 91 11.13 1.31 18.77
CA ARG A 91 12.27 1.34 19.68
C ARG A 91 12.31 2.69 20.40
N ARG A 92 12.04 2.66 21.70
CA ARG A 92 11.85 3.87 22.52
C ARG A 92 10.73 4.74 21.93
N LEU A 93 11.08 5.88 21.33
CA LEU A 93 10.15 6.86 20.77
C LEU A 93 10.27 6.98 19.24
N ARG A 94 10.70 5.91 18.55
CA ARG A 94 10.89 5.91 17.10
C ARG A 94 10.22 4.70 16.45
N LEU A 95 9.60 4.93 15.31
CA LEU A 95 9.20 3.87 14.36
C LEU A 95 10.40 3.50 13.51
N LEU A 96 10.69 2.21 13.41
CA LEU A 96 11.69 1.64 12.52
C LEU A 96 10.98 0.69 11.55
N GLY A 97 11.51 0.56 10.33
CA GLY A 97 10.88 -0.26 9.31
C GLY A 97 9.59 0.35 8.77
N TYR A 98 8.62 -0.50 8.44
CA TYR A 98 7.40 -0.18 7.70
C TYR A 98 7.72 0.41 6.31
N HIS A 99 8.10 -0.50 5.41
CA HIS A 99 8.53 -0.18 4.04
C HIS A 99 7.53 -0.69 2.99
N HIS A 100 6.39 -1.25 3.39
CA HIS A 100 5.33 -1.66 2.47
C HIS A 100 3.95 -1.37 3.04
N HIS A 101 3.17 -0.54 2.34
CA HIS A 101 1.87 -0.10 2.81
C HIS A 101 0.79 -1.16 2.54
N SER A 102 0.71 -2.18 3.40
CA SER A 102 -0.27 -3.26 3.28
C SER A 102 -1.07 -3.48 4.57
N GLY A 103 -1.65 -2.40 5.12
CA GLY A 103 -2.68 -2.50 6.17
C GLY A 103 -2.16 -2.61 7.60
N GLY A 104 -0.99 -2.06 7.94
CA GLY A 104 -0.38 -2.15 9.28
C GLY A 104 -0.88 -1.15 10.33
N GLY A 105 -2.01 -0.46 10.11
CA GLY A 105 -2.54 0.53 11.06
C GLY A 105 -1.64 1.74 11.31
N ILE A 106 -0.73 2.04 10.38
CA ILE A 106 0.13 3.24 10.38
C ILE A 106 -0.31 4.12 9.22
N ASP A 107 -0.73 5.35 9.57
CA ASP A 107 -1.25 6.32 8.63
C ASP A 107 -0.13 7.02 7.86
N LEU A 108 -0.34 7.16 6.54
CA LEU A 108 0.49 7.97 5.67
C LEU A 108 -0.07 9.40 5.68
N LEU A 109 0.71 10.34 6.21
CA LEU A 109 0.35 11.77 6.19
C LEU A 109 0.55 12.40 4.81
N GLY A 110 1.35 11.76 3.96
CA GLY A 110 1.66 12.22 2.63
C GLY A 110 2.81 11.42 2.02
N ARG A 111 2.91 11.45 0.69
CA ARG A 111 3.96 10.76 -0.06
C ARG A 111 4.47 11.59 -1.24
N THR A 112 5.70 11.34 -1.63
CA THR A 112 6.26 11.87 -2.88
C THR A 112 5.59 11.21 -4.08
N THR A 113 5.73 11.84 -5.25
CA THR A 113 5.47 11.15 -6.52
C THR A 113 6.40 9.95 -6.62
N PRO A 114 5.90 8.74 -6.95
CA PRO A 114 6.75 7.59 -7.16
C PRO A 114 7.77 7.81 -8.29
N ASP A 115 8.93 7.19 -8.16
CA ASP A 115 9.95 7.18 -9.20
C ASP A 115 9.54 6.29 -10.39
N LEU A 116 10.45 6.15 -11.36
CA LEU A 116 10.23 5.29 -12.54
C LEU A 116 9.96 3.83 -12.21
N ARG A 117 10.33 3.37 -11.01
CA ARG A 117 10.18 2.01 -10.52
C ARG A 117 9.03 1.90 -9.51
N GLN A 118 8.22 2.95 -9.39
CA GLN A 118 7.09 3.05 -8.46
C GLN A 118 7.51 3.03 -6.97
N VAL A 119 8.78 3.28 -6.67
CA VAL A 119 9.26 3.50 -5.30
C VAL A 119 8.96 4.94 -4.92
N TYR A 120 8.53 5.19 -3.69
CA TYR A 120 8.23 6.53 -3.21
C TYR A 120 8.72 6.71 -1.78
N GLU A 121 8.77 7.96 -1.31
CA GLU A 121 8.98 8.27 0.10
C GLU A 121 7.68 8.76 0.72
N ALA A 122 7.43 8.41 1.98
CA ALA A 122 6.28 8.89 2.71
C ALA A 122 6.64 9.40 4.10
N ARG A 123 5.79 10.31 4.58
CA ARG A 123 5.71 10.72 5.97
C ARG A 123 4.65 9.89 6.66
N LEU A 124 5.04 9.30 7.78
CA LEU A 124 4.19 8.43 8.59
C LEU A 124 3.90 9.10 9.92
N GLU A 125 2.70 8.85 10.43
CA GLU A 125 2.31 9.19 11.79
C GLU A 125 2.15 7.93 12.63
N HIS A 126 2.60 7.98 13.88
CA HIS A 126 2.32 6.91 14.83
C HIS A 126 2.15 7.42 16.26
N VAL A 127 1.32 6.73 17.03
CA VAL A 127 1.10 7.01 18.45
C VAL A 127 2.20 6.36 19.27
N LEU A 128 2.86 7.09 20.17
CA LEU A 128 3.86 6.61 21.11
C LEU A 128 3.22 5.88 22.30
N PRO A 129 3.98 5.07 23.07
CA PRO A 129 3.44 4.40 24.26
C PRO A 129 2.87 5.35 25.33
N ASP A 130 3.32 6.60 25.36
CA ASP A 130 2.82 7.66 26.26
C ASP A 130 1.61 8.43 25.70
N GLY A 131 1.04 7.98 24.57
CA GLY A 131 -0.12 8.57 23.92
C GLY A 131 0.19 9.77 23.03
N ARG A 132 1.43 10.27 23.00
CA ARG A 132 1.81 11.37 22.09
C ARG A 132 1.97 10.88 20.65
N THR A 133 1.73 11.76 19.69
CA THR A 133 1.97 11.46 18.28
C THR A 133 3.41 11.81 17.89
N ALA A 134 4.04 10.95 17.10
CA ALA A 134 5.33 11.21 16.47
C ALA A 134 5.25 10.97 14.96
N ALA A 135 6.21 11.54 14.23
CA ALA A 135 6.29 11.40 12.78
C ALA A 135 7.61 10.76 12.37
N LYS A 136 7.56 9.85 11.39
CA LYS A 136 8.73 9.37 10.64
C LYS A 136 8.68 10.01 9.27
N VAL A 137 9.71 10.77 8.91
CA VAL A 137 9.84 11.43 7.60
C VAL A 137 10.76 10.64 6.69
N ASN A 138 10.60 10.80 5.37
CA ASN A 138 11.46 10.25 4.33
C ASN A 138 11.65 8.72 4.44
N SER A 139 10.59 7.99 4.77
CA SER A 139 10.61 6.53 4.73
C SER A 139 10.36 6.08 3.31
N SER A 140 11.27 5.32 2.70
CA SER A 140 11.05 4.77 1.36
C SER A 140 10.14 3.54 1.39
N PHE A 141 9.33 3.36 0.36
CA PHE A 141 8.32 2.31 0.25
C PHE A 141 8.47 1.50 -1.02
N PHE A 142 8.23 0.20 -0.89
CA PHE A 142 8.11 -0.70 -2.03
C PHE A 142 6.89 -0.29 -2.86
N PRO A 143 6.86 -0.63 -4.16
CA PRO A 143 5.73 -0.32 -5.00
C PRO A 143 4.40 -0.87 -4.44
N ASP A 144 3.37 -0.03 -4.38
CA ASP A 144 2.05 -0.42 -3.82
C ASP A 144 1.39 -1.60 -4.55
N HIS A 145 1.73 -1.80 -5.83
CA HIS A 145 1.20 -2.89 -6.64
C HIS A 145 1.88 -4.24 -6.34
N TRP A 146 2.96 -4.26 -5.53
CA TRP A 146 3.58 -5.50 -5.10
C TRP A 146 2.80 -6.10 -3.96
N SER A 147 2.48 -7.39 -4.05
CA SER A 147 1.94 -8.10 -2.89
C SER A 147 3.02 -8.26 -1.81
N ARG A 148 2.63 -8.56 -0.56
CA ARG A 148 3.60 -8.92 0.49
C ARG A 148 4.54 -10.05 0.06
N HIS A 149 4.01 -10.99 -0.72
CA HIS A 149 4.80 -12.08 -1.27
C HIS A 149 5.80 -11.59 -2.33
N GLU A 150 5.36 -10.74 -3.27
CA GLU A 150 6.27 -10.13 -4.26
C GLU A 150 7.39 -9.34 -3.57
N VAL A 151 7.10 -8.57 -2.52
CA VAL A 151 8.11 -7.87 -1.73
C VAL A 151 9.10 -8.85 -1.09
N ALA A 152 8.61 -9.93 -0.50
CA ALA A 152 9.47 -10.94 0.12
C ALA A 152 10.37 -11.65 -0.90
N HIS A 153 9.82 -11.98 -2.06
CA HIS A 153 10.57 -12.55 -3.19
C HIS A 153 11.62 -11.57 -3.70
N ALA A 154 11.26 -10.30 -3.89
CA ALA A 154 12.17 -9.24 -4.34
C ALA A 154 13.36 -9.06 -3.40
N ILE A 155 13.11 -9.02 -2.08
CA ILE A 155 14.16 -8.91 -1.06
C ILE A 155 15.08 -10.12 -1.11
N ARG A 156 14.55 -11.33 -1.27
CA ARG A 156 15.37 -12.54 -1.45
C ARG A 156 16.25 -12.47 -2.68
N CYS A 157 15.68 -12.23 -3.85
CA CYS A 157 16.46 -12.20 -5.09
C CYS A 157 17.54 -11.11 -5.05
N ALA A 158 17.21 -9.94 -4.50
CA ALA A 158 18.18 -8.88 -4.29
C ALA A 158 19.29 -9.30 -3.31
N PHE A 159 18.95 -10.00 -2.22
CA PHE A 159 19.93 -10.51 -1.27
C PHE A 159 20.81 -11.61 -1.88
N GLU A 160 20.25 -12.54 -2.65
CA GLU A 160 21.03 -13.60 -3.31
C GLU A 160 22.06 -13.02 -4.30
N GLY A 161 21.70 -11.95 -5.02
CA GLY A 161 22.59 -11.22 -5.93
C GLY A 161 23.31 -10.02 -5.30
N ARG A 162 23.41 -9.96 -3.97
CA ARG A 162 23.87 -8.77 -3.26
C ARG A 162 25.35 -8.44 -3.43
N THR A 163 25.67 -7.17 -3.20
CA THR A 163 27.01 -6.66 -2.95
C THR A 163 27.07 -5.88 -1.64
N PRO A 164 28.22 -5.83 -0.94
CA PRO A 164 28.38 -4.97 0.22
C PRO A 164 28.23 -3.50 -0.16
N VAL A 165 27.57 -2.71 0.68
CA VAL A 165 27.50 -1.26 0.46
C VAL A 165 28.87 -0.65 0.76
N VAL A 166 29.41 0.11 -0.18
CA VAL A 166 30.70 0.81 -0.05
C VAL A 166 30.45 2.21 0.50
N ARG A 167 31.21 2.61 1.51
CA ARG A 167 31.19 3.96 2.09
C ARG A 167 31.95 4.94 1.22
N ASP A 168 31.79 6.23 1.51
CA ASP A 168 32.50 7.31 0.81
C ASP A 168 34.03 7.19 0.89
N ASP A 169 34.56 6.52 1.92
CA ASP A 169 35.99 6.22 2.09
C ASP A 169 36.48 5.01 1.29
N GLY A 170 35.62 4.41 0.45
CA GLY A 170 35.91 3.24 -0.37
C GLY A 170 35.89 1.91 0.39
N ARG A 171 35.58 1.90 1.70
CA ARG A 171 35.54 0.66 2.49
C ARG A 171 34.14 0.03 2.48
N PRO A 172 34.03 -1.30 2.32
CA PRO A 172 32.74 -1.97 2.40
C PRO A 172 32.22 -1.95 3.85
N THR A 173 30.93 -1.70 4.00
CA THR A 173 30.22 -1.90 5.26
C THR A 173 29.83 -3.36 5.33
N LEU A 174 30.54 -4.14 6.16
CA LEU A 174 30.34 -5.60 6.23
C LEU A 174 28.89 -5.97 6.54
N SER A 175 28.20 -5.23 7.40
CA SER A 175 26.82 -5.54 7.78
C SER A 175 25.75 -5.03 6.79
N GLN A 176 26.11 -4.20 5.80
CA GLN A 176 25.16 -3.66 4.84
C GLN A 176 25.31 -4.33 3.48
N TRP A 177 24.16 -4.56 2.86
CA TRP A 177 24.08 -5.13 1.54
C TRP A 177 23.17 -4.30 0.65
N GLU A 178 23.41 -4.39 -0.65
CA GLU A 178 22.51 -3.88 -1.66
C GLU A 178 22.37 -4.88 -2.80
N GLY A 179 21.20 -4.90 -3.43
CA GLY A 179 20.90 -5.76 -4.56
C GLY A 179 19.74 -5.20 -5.36
N ARG A 180 19.39 -5.85 -6.47
CA ARG A 180 18.33 -5.36 -7.36
C ARG A 180 17.30 -6.42 -7.68
N TYR A 181 16.06 -5.97 -7.79
CA TYR A 181 14.96 -6.77 -8.34
C TYR A 181 14.10 -5.89 -9.23
N ARG A 182 13.89 -6.30 -10.49
CA ARG A 182 13.14 -5.54 -11.52
C ARG A 182 13.55 -4.04 -11.59
N GLY A 183 14.85 -3.78 -11.46
CA GLY A 183 15.40 -2.42 -11.50
C GLY A 183 15.32 -1.63 -10.18
N VAL A 184 14.51 -2.05 -9.21
CA VAL A 184 14.47 -1.48 -7.85
C VAL A 184 15.76 -1.83 -7.13
N LEU A 185 16.51 -0.81 -6.67
CA LEU A 185 17.63 -1.01 -5.76
C LEU A 185 17.06 -1.24 -4.36
N ILE A 186 17.46 -2.34 -3.73
CA ILE A 186 17.07 -2.71 -2.37
C ILE A 186 18.34 -2.71 -1.53
N ARG A 187 18.29 -2.02 -0.39
CA ARG A 187 19.35 -2.00 0.62
C ARG A 187 18.86 -2.65 1.90
N GLY A 188 19.78 -3.14 2.69
CA GLY A 188 19.45 -3.75 3.97
C GLY A 188 20.66 -3.93 4.87
N PHE A 189 20.37 -4.42 6.07
CA PHE A 189 21.38 -4.91 6.99
C PHE A 189 21.19 -6.41 7.22
N VAL A 190 22.30 -7.10 7.46
CA VAL A 190 22.29 -8.39 8.16
C VAL A 190 22.34 -8.17 9.67
N THR A 191 22.16 -9.24 10.44
CA THR A 191 22.18 -9.21 11.91
C THR A 191 23.56 -8.77 12.41
N ALA A 192 23.60 -8.13 13.58
CA ALA A 192 24.85 -7.62 14.15
C ALA A 192 25.89 -8.75 14.29
N GLY A 193 27.13 -8.47 13.88
CA GLY A 193 28.23 -9.44 13.87
C GLY A 193 28.30 -10.29 12.60
N GLN A 194 27.30 -10.25 11.71
CA GLN A 194 27.34 -10.96 10.43
C GLN A 194 28.04 -10.14 9.35
N ASP A 195 28.71 -10.85 8.43
CA ASP A 195 29.24 -10.30 7.20
C ASP A 195 28.24 -10.57 6.07
N SER A 196 27.72 -9.50 5.46
CA SER A 196 26.80 -9.56 4.35
C SER A 196 27.30 -10.48 3.25
N ARG A 197 28.59 -10.59 2.98
CA ARG A 197 29.13 -11.44 1.90
C ARG A 197 28.88 -12.93 2.12
N THR A 198 28.81 -13.37 3.37
CA THR A 198 28.70 -14.80 3.74
C THR A 198 27.41 -15.13 4.48
N ALA A 199 26.67 -14.12 4.94
CA ALA A 199 25.40 -14.27 5.64
C ALA A 199 24.37 -15.06 4.82
N ALA A 200 23.56 -15.85 5.52
CA ALA A 200 22.39 -16.50 4.94
C ALA A 200 21.22 -15.49 4.83
N PHE A 201 20.18 -15.84 4.07
CA PHE A 201 18.99 -15.01 3.99
C PHE A 201 18.32 -14.83 5.37
N ASP A 202 18.44 -15.83 6.24
CA ASP A 202 17.92 -15.80 7.60
C ASP A 202 18.61 -14.78 8.51
N ASP A 203 19.81 -14.35 8.14
CA ASP A 203 20.54 -13.32 8.87
C ASP A 203 20.08 -11.91 8.50
N VAL A 204 19.23 -11.73 7.48
CA VAL A 204 18.76 -10.41 7.05
C VAL A 204 17.86 -9.82 8.13
N SER A 205 18.25 -8.66 8.66
CA SER A 205 17.53 -7.98 9.75
C SER A 205 16.61 -6.88 9.26
N THR A 206 16.94 -6.25 8.13
CA THR A 206 16.19 -5.12 7.55
C THR A 206 16.35 -5.11 6.04
N ALA A 207 15.37 -4.50 5.35
CA ALA A 207 15.47 -4.16 3.95
C ALA A 207 14.59 -2.96 3.63
N TRP A 208 14.95 -2.16 2.63
CA TRP A 208 14.15 -1.06 2.10
C TRP A 208 14.52 -0.80 0.63
N PRO A 209 13.58 -0.33 -0.19
CA PRO A 209 13.91 0.13 -1.53
C PRO A 209 14.57 1.51 -1.47
N VAL A 210 15.45 1.79 -2.40
CA VAL A 210 16.09 3.11 -2.53
C VAL A 210 15.28 3.94 -3.51
N TYR A 211 14.70 5.03 -3.02
CA TYR A 211 14.02 6.02 -3.85
C TYR A 211 15.05 6.83 -4.64
N ALA A 212 14.86 6.93 -5.95
CA ALA A 212 15.68 7.77 -6.82
C ALA A 212 14.75 8.75 -7.56
N PRO A 213 14.60 10.00 -7.08
CA PRO A 213 13.74 10.97 -7.73
C PRO A 213 14.15 11.13 -9.19
N ARG A 214 13.17 11.31 -10.09
CA ARG A 214 13.47 11.68 -11.47
C ARG A 214 14.27 12.97 -11.44
N GLU A 215 15.49 12.94 -11.96
CA GLU A 215 16.19 14.17 -12.30
C GLU A 215 15.28 14.92 -13.29
N VAL A 216 14.84 16.11 -12.89
CA VAL A 216 14.13 17.01 -13.81
C VAL A 216 15.21 17.49 -14.79
N PRO A 217 15.10 17.17 -16.10
CA PRO A 217 16.08 17.59 -17.08
C PRO A 217 16.15 19.12 -17.23
#